data_AF-A0AAE2C6X9-F1
#
_entry.id   AF-A0AAE2C6X9-F1
#
_cell.length_a   1.000
_cell.length_b   1.000
_cell.length_c   1.000
_cell.angle_alpha   90.00
_cell.angle_beta   90.00
_cell.angle_gamma   90.00
#
_symmetry.space_group_name_H-M   'P 1'
#
loop_
_entity.id
_entity.type
_entity.pdbx_description
1 polymer ?
#
loop_
_entity_poly.entity_id
_entity_poly.type
_entity_poly.pdbx_seq_one_letter_code
_entity_poly.pdbx_strand_id
1 'polypeptide(L)'
;MASSSSLTLSQAILSRSTAPRHASSHPPLSIPSFSGLKSASSSSAVSVSRRRSSPAVTRLPVRASAAVETLEKTTDTELVEKSINTIRFLSIDAVEKANSGHPGLPMGCAPMGHILYDEVMKYNPKNPYWFNRDRFVLSAGHGCMLQYALLHLAGYDAVKEEDLKSFRQWGSRTPGHPRTLRHLVSKSPLALLVKVLPMPLAWHLQRSIWLHDNKPDNEIVDHYTYVILGDGCQMEGISNEACSLAGHWGLGKLIAFYDDNHISIDGDTEIAFTESVDTRFEALGWHVIWVKNGNTGYDEIRAAIKEAKAVKDKPTLIKFFSSFPLSRLLQPSALVPPNKANSYSVHGSALGAKELRTRKLGWPFEPFHVPEDVKK
;
A
#
# COMPACT_ATOMS: atom_id res chain seq x y z
N MET A 1 33.72 -59.34 -24.46
CA MET A 1 32.26 -59.34 -24.23
C MET A 1 31.79 -57.91 -24.25
N ALA A 2 30.79 -57.64 -25.09
CA ALA A 2 30.23 -56.32 -25.36
C ALA A 2 29.31 -55.85 -24.22
N SER A 3 29.17 -54.53 -24.04
CA SER A 3 27.90 -53.84 -24.33
C SER A 3 28.07 -52.33 -24.20
N SER A 4 27.95 -51.66 -25.34
CA SER A 4 27.66 -50.24 -25.55
C SER A 4 26.20 -50.12 -25.99
N SER A 5 25.52 -49.02 -25.65
CA SER A 5 24.49 -48.31 -26.47
C SER A 5 23.78 -47.26 -25.62
N SER A 6 23.21 -46.16 -26.11
CA SER A 6 23.36 -45.29 -27.29
C SER A 6 22.27 -44.22 -27.11
N LEU A 7 22.62 -42.94 -27.26
CA LEU A 7 21.68 -41.82 -27.36
C LEU A 7 21.05 -41.81 -28.76
N THR A 8 19.73 -41.73 -28.86
CA THR A 8 19.00 -41.54 -30.12
C THR A 8 18.43 -40.12 -30.20
N LEU A 9 18.94 -39.37 -31.17
CA LEU A 9 18.41 -38.11 -31.65
C LEU A 9 17.80 -38.39 -33.03
N SER A 10 16.48 -38.26 -33.18
CA SER A 10 15.80 -38.45 -34.48
C SER A 10 15.37 -37.11 -35.07
N GLN A 11 15.95 -36.78 -36.21
CA GLN A 11 15.47 -35.78 -37.17
C GLN A 11 14.18 -36.27 -37.84
N ALA A 12 13.22 -35.37 -38.05
CA ALA A 12 12.07 -35.61 -38.93
C ALA A 12 12.06 -34.58 -40.07
N ILE A 13 11.88 -35.13 -41.27
CA ILE A 13 12.04 -34.54 -42.60
C ILE A 13 10.75 -33.84 -43.06
N LEU A 14 10.93 -32.74 -43.80
CA LEU A 14 9.92 -32.01 -44.57
C LEU A 14 9.24 -32.89 -45.64
N SER A 15 7.91 -32.84 -45.73
CA SER A 15 7.19 -33.11 -46.98
C SER A 15 6.03 -32.13 -47.17
N ARG A 16 6.01 -31.49 -48.36
CA ARG A 16 4.93 -30.65 -48.87
C ARG A 16 3.82 -31.54 -49.43
N SER A 17 2.57 -31.20 -49.16
CA SER A 17 1.42 -31.63 -49.96
C SER A 17 0.48 -30.44 -50.20
N THR A 18 -0.03 -30.36 -51.42
CA THR A 18 -0.75 -29.25 -52.04
C THR A 18 -2.27 -29.47 -52.06
N ALA A 19 -3.03 -28.47 -51.55
CA ALA A 19 -4.38 -28.00 -51.97
C ALA A 19 -5.59 -29.00 -51.92
N PRO A 20 -6.88 -28.55 -51.79
CA PRO A 20 -7.43 -27.27 -52.25
C PRO A 20 -8.33 -26.47 -51.27
N ARG A 21 -8.66 -25.28 -51.77
CA ARG A 21 -9.38 -24.15 -51.17
C ARG A 21 -10.88 -24.42 -51.00
N HIS A 22 -11.45 -23.99 -49.87
CA HIS A 22 -12.84 -23.54 -49.80
C HIS A 22 -12.88 -22.11 -49.24
N ALA A 23 -13.45 -21.21 -50.03
CA ALA A 23 -13.63 -19.81 -49.72
C ALA A 23 -14.92 -19.62 -48.90
N SER A 24 -14.86 -18.87 -47.81
CA SER A 24 -16.01 -18.23 -47.20
C SER A 24 -15.75 -16.72 -47.11
N SER A 25 -16.67 -15.99 -47.73
CA SER A 25 -16.68 -14.55 -47.90
C SER A 25 -17.25 -13.84 -46.67
N HIS A 26 -16.45 -12.98 -46.04
CA HIS A 26 -16.95 -11.93 -45.16
C HIS A 26 -16.49 -10.56 -45.69
N PRO A 27 -17.38 -9.54 -45.76
CA PRO A 27 -17.03 -8.23 -46.29
C PRO A 27 -16.24 -7.42 -45.24
N PRO A 28 -15.31 -6.53 -45.64
CA PRO A 28 -14.57 -5.70 -44.71
C PRO A 28 -15.43 -4.53 -44.23
N LEU A 29 -15.44 -4.31 -42.91
CA LEU A 29 -16.03 -3.16 -42.26
C LEU A 29 -15.26 -1.88 -42.64
N SER A 30 -16.00 -0.91 -43.18
CA SER A 30 -15.53 0.42 -43.56
C SER A 30 -15.35 1.32 -42.34
N ILE A 31 -14.18 1.96 -42.26
CA ILE A 31 -13.86 3.01 -41.27
C ILE A 31 -14.23 4.36 -41.90
N PRO A 32 -15.13 5.17 -41.30
CA PRO A 32 -15.37 6.52 -41.80
C PRO A 32 -14.25 7.46 -41.33
N SER A 33 -13.61 8.14 -42.29
CA SER A 33 -12.69 9.25 -42.03
C SER A 33 -13.47 10.46 -41.54
N PHE A 34 -13.11 10.99 -40.37
CA PHE A 34 -13.53 12.32 -39.94
C PHE A 34 -12.54 13.36 -40.48
N SER A 35 -12.97 14.13 -41.48
CA SER A 35 -12.32 15.36 -41.91
C SER A 35 -13.17 16.55 -41.48
N GLY A 36 -12.51 17.57 -40.93
CA GLY A 36 -13.04 18.93 -40.89
C GLY A 36 -13.39 19.47 -39.51
N LEU A 37 -12.41 20.11 -38.84
CA LEU A 37 -12.67 21.30 -38.04
C LEU A 37 -11.58 22.34 -38.36
N LYS A 38 -12.04 23.44 -38.96
CA LYS A 38 -11.24 24.62 -39.30
C LYS A 38 -10.87 25.36 -38.01
N SER A 39 -9.59 25.71 -37.87
CA SER A 39 -9.14 26.67 -36.87
C SER A 39 -9.58 28.08 -37.28
N ALA A 40 -10.31 28.78 -36.41
CA ALA A 40 -10.48 30.22 -36.50
C ALA A 40 -9.66 30.85 -35.35
N SER A 41 -8.57 31.50 -35.73
CA SER A 41 -7.85 32.46 -34.90
C SER A 41 -8.63 33.77 -34.85
N SER A 42 -8.74 34.37 -33.67
CA SER A 42 -8.76 35.83 -33.56
C SER A 42 -8.26 36.25 -32.18
N SER A 43 -7.09 36.87 -32.21
CA SER A 43 -6.53 37.71 -31.17
C SER A 43 -7.10 39.13 -31.34
N SER A 44 -7.52 39.76 -30.25
CA SER A 44 -7.33 41.21 -30.09
C SER A 44 -7.43 41.60 -28.62
N ALA A 45 -6.45 42.39 -28.23
CA ALA A 45 -6.21 42.90 -26.89
C ALA A 45 -7.16 44.03 -26.53
N VAL A 46 -7.45 44.18 -25.24
CA VAL A 46 -7.93 45.44 -24.67
C VAL A 46 -7.07 45.79 -23.46
N SER A 47 -6.33 46.88 -23.62
CA SER A 47 -5.61 47.61 -22.58
C SER A 47 -6.56 48.55 -21.84
N VAL A 48 -6.57 48.54 -20.50
CA VAL A 48 -6.98 49.72 -19.71
C VAL A 48 -6.14 49.78 -18.43
N SER A 49 -5.46 50.91 -18.24
CA SER A 49 -4.77 51.27 -17.00
C SER A 49 -5.76 51.82 -15.97
N ARG A 50 -5.54 51.55 -14.68
CA ARG A 50 -5.45 52.63 -13.68
C ARG A 50 -4.92 52.13 -12.33
N ARG A 51 -3.89 52.83 -11.85
CA ARG A 51 -3.39 52.83 -10.47
C ARG A 51 -4.48 53.21 -9.48
N ARG A 52 -4.51 52.53 -8.33
CA ARG A 52 -4.94 53.10 -7.05
C ARG A 52 -4.00 52.64 -5.93
N SER A 53 -3.32 53.61 -5.33
CA SER A 53 -2.50 53.52 -4.13
C SER A 53 -3.37 53.56 -2.87
N SER A 54 -2.98 52.83 -1.83
CA SER A 54 -3.34 53.08 -0.42
C SER A 54 -2.44 52.24 0.52
N PRO A 55 -2.27 52.64 1.79
CA PRO A 55 -0.95 52.86 2.36
C PRO A 55 -0.45 51.76 3.32
N ALA A 56 0.83 51.92 3.70
CA ALA A 56 1.60 51.07 4.60
C ALA A 56 0.96 50.87 5.98
N VAL A 57 0.95 49.63 6.45
CA VAL A 57 0.66 49.28 7.84
C VAL A 57 1.95 48.84 8.52
N THR A 58 2.32 49.60 9.53
CA THR A 58 3.41 49.41 10.49
C THR A 58 3.36 48.05 11.18
N ARG A 59 4.45 47.28 11.12
CA ARG A 59 4.66 46.10 11.97
C ARG A 59 5.20 46.54 13.33
N LEU A 60 4.44 46.29 14.38
CA LEU A 60 4.93 46.37 15.77
C LEU A 60 5.68 45.06 16.12
N PRO A 61 6.81 45.12 16.85
CA PRO A 61 7.50 43.92 17.29
C PRO A 61 6.86 43.43 18.60
N VAL A 62 6.40 42.18 18.63
CA VAL A 62 6.03 41.53 19.90
C VAL A 62 7.22 40.69 20.36
N ARG A 63 7.65 41.00 21.58
CA ARG A 63 8.79 40.46 22.32
C ARG A 63 8.78 38.94 22.38
N ALA A 64 9.97 38.36 22.23
CA ALA A 64 10.31 37.04 22.72
C ALA A 64 10.17 37.00 24.27
N SER A 65 9.45 36.00 24.78
CA SER A 65 9.61 35.55 26.16
C SER A 65 10.24 34.17 26.15
N ALA A 66 11.39 34.05 26.82
CA ALA A 66 12.06 32.79 27.10
C ALA A 66 11.42 32.06 28.30
N ALA A 67 11.64 30.74 28.34
CA ALA A 67 11.23 29.71 29.30
C ALA A 67 9.72 29.35 29.22
N VAL A 68 9.32 28.11 28.93
CA VAL A 68 9.65 26.85 29.62
C VAL A 68 9.73 25.67 28.63
N GLU A 69 10.89 25.03 28.51
CA GLU A 69 11.01 23.67 27.97
C GLU A 69 10.44 22.67 28.99
N THR A 70 9.70 21.66 28.48
CA THR A 70 9.43 20.30 29.04
C THR A 70 7.99 19.78 28.95
N LEU A 71 7.13 20.25 28.03
CA LEU A 71 5.79 19.65 27.85
C LEU A 71 5.31 19.36 26.41
N GLU A 72 6.09 19.64 25.36
CA GLU A 72 5.61 19.43 23.97
C GLU A 72 5.90 18.04 23.37
N LYS A 73 6.74 17.20 24.01
CA LYS A 73 7.14 15.91 23.40
C LYS A 73 6.21 14.74 23.73
N THR A 74 5.45 14.82 24.82
CA THR A 74 4.60 13.71 25.31
C THR A 74 3.25 13.65 24.59
N THR A 75 2.71 14.79 24.16
CA THR A 75 1.36 14.87 23.58
C THR A 75 1.25 14.26 22.17
N ASP A 76 2.33 14.32 21.39
CA ASP A 76 2.35 13.79 20.01
C ASP A 76 2.49 12.25 19.99
N THR A 77 3.35 11.69 20.87
CA THR A 77 3.59 10.24 20.90
C THR A 77 2.39 9.47 21.44
N GLU A 78 1.70 9.97 22.46
CA GLU A 78 0.49 9.34 23.00
C GLU A 78 -0.65 9.32 21.99
N LEU A 79 -0.82 10.40 21.21
CA LEU A 79 -1.84 10.46 20.17
C LEU A 79 -1.53 9.52 19.00
N VAL A 80 -0.26 9.46 18.57
CA VAL A 80 0.22 8.50 17.56
C VAL A 80 -0.05 7.06 18.01
N GLU A 81 0.33 6.70 19.24
CA GLU A 81 0.05 5.37 19.81
C GLU A 81 -1.45 5.07 19.86
N LYS A 82 -2.28 6.07 20.20
CA LYS A 82 -3.72 5.92 20.22
C LYS A 82 -4.30 5.71 18.82
N SER A 83 -3.77 6.40 17.81
CA SER A 83 -4.15 6.23 16.40
C SER A 83 -3.77 4.85 15.88
N ILE A 84 -2.53 4.42 16.14
CA ILE A 84 -2.05 3.07 15.81
C ILE A 84 -2.93 2.01 16.48
N ASN A 85 -3.21 2.14 17.77
CA ASN A 85 -4.08 1.19 18.47
C ASN A 85 -5.52 1.23 17.96
N THR A 86 -6.04 2.38 17.52
CA THR A 86 -7.33 2.45 16.83
C THR A 86 -7.35 1.55 15.60
N ILE A 87 -6.30 1.61 14.75
CA ILE A 87 -6.17 0.73 13.58
C ILE A 87 -6.16 -0.75 13.99
N ARG A 88 -5.39 -1.10 15.03
CA ARG A 88 -5.31 -2.48 15.56
C ARG A 88 -6.70 -2.97 16.00
N PHE A 89 -7.40 -2.18 16.82
CA PHE A 89 -8.68 -2.59 17.40
C PHE A 89 -9.84 -2.58 16.41
N LEU A 90 -9.89 -1.63 15.46
CA LEU A 90 -10.85 -1.72 14.35
C LEU A 90 -10.67 -3.01 13.55
N SER A 91 -9.41 -3.42 13.34
CA SER A 91 -9.09 -4.66 12.62
C SER A 91 -9.51 -5.90 13.39
N ILE A 92 -9.18 -5.97 14.69
CA ILE A 92 -9.57 -7.06 15.58
C ILE A 92 -11.10 -7.17 15.65
N ASP A 93 -11.79 -6.06 15.92
CA ASP A 93 -13.25 -6.04 16.14
C ASP A 93 -14.02 -6.49 14.88
N ALA A 94 -13.57 -6.08 13.70
CA ALA A 94 -14.19 -6.51 12.44
C ALA A 94 -13.99 -8.01 12.18
N VAL A 95 -12.78 -8.54 12.40
CA VAL A 95 -12.47 -9.97 12.23
C VAL A 95 -13.28 -10.82 13.21
N GLU A 96 -13.39 -10.37 14.46
CA GLU A 96 -14.16 -11.04 15.50
C GLU A 96 -15.65 -11.04 15.19
N LYS A 97 -16.21 -9.90 14.80
CA LYS A 97 -17.63 -9.80 14.40
C LYS A 97 -17.95 -10.66 13.19
N ALA A 98 -17.02 -10.77 12.24
CA ALA A 98 -17.17 -11.63 11.07
C ALA A 98 -16.91 -13.11 11.37
N ASN A 99 -16.31 -13.43 12.53
CA ASN A 99 -15.73 -14.74 12.84
C ASN A 99 -14.85 -15.28 11.70
N SER A 100 -14.15 -14.38 11.02
CA SER A 100 -13.43 -14.66 9.78
C SER A 100 -12.47 -13.52 9.45
N GLY A 101 -11.21 -13.81 9.16
CA GLY A 101 -10.23 -12.80 8.74
C GLY A 101 -8.85 -13.00 9.36
N HIS A 102 -7.98 -12.01 9.13
CA HIS A 102 -6.55 -12.08 9.44
C HIS A 102 -6.17 -10.88 10.33
N PRO A 103 -6.15 -11.05 11.67
CA PRO A 103 -5.85 -9.94 12.58
C PRO A 103 -4.34 -9.68 12.73
N GLY A 104 -3.49 -10.69 12.44
CA GLY A 104 -2.03 -10.60 12.52
C GLY A 104 -1.47 -9.40 11.76
N LEU A 105 -1.37 -9.46 10.43
CA LEU A 105 -0.78 -8.38 9.64
C LEU A 105 -1.29 -6.96 10.02
N PRO A 106 -2.60 -6.70 10.14
CA PRO A 106 -3.08 -5.38 10.58
C PRO A 106 -2.55 -4.91 11.92
N MET A 107 -2.35 -5.81 12.88
CA MET A 107 -1.82 -5.45 14.19
C MET A 107 -0.35 -4.98 14.13
N GLY A 108 0.45 -5.53 13.22
CA GLY A 108 1.91 -5.38 13.20
C GLY A 108 2.33 -4.31 12.22
N CYS A 109 1.59 -4.19 11.13
CA CYS A 109 1.73 -3.12 10.15
C CYS A 109 0.98 -1.83 10.54
N ALA A 110 0.25 -1.78 11.66
CA ALA A 110 -0.47 -0.57 12.08
C ALA A 110 0.45 0.68 12.22
N PRO A 111 1.66 0.60 12.82
CA PRO A 111 2.60 1.72 12.84
C PRO A 111 2.96 2.24 11.44
N MET A 112 3.35 1.33 10.55
CA MET A 112 3.68 1.66 9.16
C MET A 112 2.48 2.27 8.43
N GLY A 113 1.29 1.68 8.62
CA GLY A 113 0.05 2.16 8.02
C GLY A 113 -0.32 3.56 8.47
N HIS A 114 -0.22 3.84 9.77
CA HIS A 114 -0.44 5.17 10.35
C HIS A 114 0.50 6.21 9.73
N ILE A 115 1.82 5.99 9.83
CA ILE A 115 2.82 6.94 9.28
C ILE A 115 2.59 7.15 7.79
N LEU A 116 2.29 6.08 7.05
CA LEU A 116 2.10 6.17 5.61
C LEU A 116 0.87 7.00 5.22
N TYR A 117 -0.28 6.76 5.84
CA TYR A 117 -1.53 7.45 5.50
C TYR A 117 -1.67 8.83 6.14
N ASP A 118 -1.13 9.04 7.34
CA ASP A 118 -1.29 10.29 8.08
C ASP A 118 -0.22 11.32 7.68
N GLU A 119 1.03 10.88 7.49
CA GLU A 119 2.17 11.79 7.36
C GLU A 119 2.76 11.84 5.93
N VAL A 120 2.71 10.73 5.18
CA VAL A 120 3.56 10.54 3.99
C VAL A 120 2.79 10.68 2.68
N MET A 121 1.66 9.99 2.55
CA MET A 121 0.96 9.88 1.27
C MET A 121 0.20 11.14 0.90
N LYS A 122 0.36 11.57 -0.36
CA LYS A 122 -0.46 12.62 -0.97
C LYS A 122 -1.77 12.02 -1.50
N TYR A 123 -2.90 12.25 -0.86
CA TYR A 123 -4.20 11.84 -1.39
C TYR A 123 -5.31 12.81 -1.04
N ASN A 124 -6.49 12.60 -1.63
CA ASN A 124 -7.70 13.31 -1.27
C ASN A 124 -8.79 12.26 -1.01
N PRO A 125 -9.22 12.07 0.25
CA PRO A 125 -10.23 11.06 0.58
C PRO A 125 -11.61 11.37 0.00
N LYS A 126 -11.91 12.66 -0.24
CA LYS A 126 -13.14 13.11 -0.92
C LYS A 126 -13.05 13.04 -2.44
N ASN A 127 -11.84 12.88 -3.00
CA ASN A 127 -11.63 12.63 -4.42
C ASN A 127 -10.64 11.47 -4.64
N PRO A 128 -11.09 10.21 -4.49
CA PRO A 128 -10.27 9.02 -4.75
C PRO A 128 -9.81 8.92 -6.22
N TYR A 129 -10.39 9.72 -7.12
CA TYR A 129 -10.06 9.75 -8.54
C TYR A 129 -8.99 10.79 -8.89
N TRP A 130 -8.50 11.58 -7.92
CA TRP A 130 -7.43 12.55 -8.17
C TRP A 130 -6.27 11.89 -8.90
N PHE A 131 -5.96 12.43 -10.09
CA PHE A 131 -4.99 11.83 -11.00
C PHE A 131 -3.62 11.64 -10.34
N ASN A 132 -3.08 12.71 -9.74
CA ASN A 132 -1.72 12.75 -9.21
C ASN A 132 -1.61 12.40 -7.71
N ARG A 133 -2.59 11.70 -7.13
CA ARG A 133 -2.44 11.13 -5.77
C ARG A 133 -1.32 10.09 -5.73
N ASP A 134 -0.72 9.86 -4.57
CA ASP A 134 0.09 8.67 -4.33
C ASP A 134 -0.78 7.41 -4.43
N ARG A 135 -0.15 6.30 -4.82
CA ARG A 135 -0.83 5.01 -4.98
C ARG A 135 -0.37 4.08 -3.87
N PHE A 136 -1.33 3.48 -3.17
CA PHE A 136 -1.07 2.44 -2.19
C PHE A 136 -1.60 1.10 -2.71
N VAL A 137 -0.83 0.04 -2.47
CA VAL A 137 -1.20 -1.34 -2.78
C VAL A 137 -0.90 -2.21 -1.57
N LEU A 138 -1.88 -3.00 -1.13
CA LEU A 138 -1.66 -4.04 -0.13
C LEU A 138 -1.50 -5.38 -0.87
N SER A 139 -0.25 -5.75 -1.16
CA SER A 139 0.09 -7.01 -1.84
C SER A 139 -0.23 -8.21 -0.94
N ALA A 140 0.04 -8.09 0.36
CA ALA A 140 -0.39 -9.04 1.38
C ALA A 140 -1.90 -8.86 1.69
N GLY A 141 -2.73 -9.15 0.69
CA GLY A 141 -4.15 -8.80 0.67
C GLY A 141 -5.00 -9.43 1.78
N HIS A 142 -4.52 -10.50 2.42
CA HIS A 142 -5.21 -11.12 3.55
C HIS A 142 -5.38 -10.12 4.72
N GLY A 143 -4.42 -9.20 4.90
CA GLY A 143 -4.43 -8.13 5.90
C GLY A 143 -5.34 -6.93 5.56
N CYS A 144 -6.37 -7.12 4.74
CA CYS A 144 -7.25 -6.06 4.24
C CYS A 144 -7.90 -5.16 5.29
N MET A 145 -8.11 -5.65 6.51
CA MET A 145 -8.63 -4.82 7.59
C MET A 145 -7.72 -3.64 7.94
N LEU A 146 -6.40 -3.78 7.76
CA LEU A 146 -5.46 -2.65 7.85
C LEU A 146 -5.89 -1.54 6.89
N GLN A 147 -6.08 -1.90 5.62
CA GLN A 147 -6.43 -0.93 4.59
C GLN A 147 -7.83 -0.34 4.82
N TYR A 148 -8.81 -1.15 5.23
CA TYR A 148 -10.15 -0.65 5.51
C TYR A 148 -10.17 0.30 6.71
N ALA A 149 -9.44 -0.01 7.78
CA ALA A 149 -9.29 0.88 8.93
C ALA A 149 -8.63 2.21 8.53
N LEU A 150 -7.54 2.17 7.74
CA LEU A 150 -6.86 3.36 7.24
C LEU A 150 -7.76 4.21 6.35
N LEU A 151 -8.52 3.61 5.43
CA LEU A 151 -9.46 4.33 4.57
C LEU A 151 -10.60 4.96 5.38
N HIS A 152 -11.09 4.26 6.41
CA HIS A 152 -12.12 4.78 7.31
C HIS A 152 -11.63 6.01 8.07
N LEU A 153 -10.47 5.90 8.71
CA LEU A 153 -9.86 6.99 9.49
C LEU A 153 -9.48 8.18 8.61
N ALA A 154 -8.98 7.93 7.40
CA ALA A 154 -8.70 8.96 6.40
C ALA A 154 -9.97 9.65 5.84
N GLY A 155 -11.17 9.18 6.19
CA GLY A 155 -12.43 9.85 5.82
C GLY A 155 -12.93 9.54 4.41
N TYR A 156 -12.54 8.40 3.83
CA TYR A 156 -13.10 7.93 2.57
C TYR A 156 -14.56 7.50 2.75
N ASP A 157 -15.48 8.08 1.99
CA ASP A 157 -16.92 7.75 2.06
C ASP A 157 -17.23 6.30 1.65
N ALA A 158 -16.24 5.61 1.06
CA ALA A 158 -16.31 4.21 0.66
C ALA A 158 -16.30 3.23 1.84
N VAL A 159 -15.77 3.65 3.00
CA VAL A 159 -15.61 2.81 4.19
C VAL A 159 -16.09 3.56 5.43
N LYS A 160 -17.37 3.40 5.75
CA LYS A 160 -17.97 3.90 6.98
C LYS A 160 -17.83 2.89 8.11
N GLU A 161 -18.21 3.29 9.32
CA GLU A 161 -18.21 2.39 10.48
C GLU A 161 -19.10 1.16 10.23
N GLU A 162 -20.26 1.35 9.58
CA GLU A 162 -21.18 0.26 9.22
C GLU A 162 -20.57 -0.71 8.20
N ASP A 163 -19.71 -0.20 7.31
CA ASP A 163 -18.98 -1.03 6.36
C ASP A 163 -17.97 -1.92 7.12
N LEU A 164 -17.20 -1.36 8.07
CA LEU A 164 -16.29 -2.15 8.92
C LEU A 164 -17.04 -3.21 9.72
N LYS A 165 -18.21 -2.88 10.28
CA LYS A 165 -19.08 -3.84 10.97
C LYS A 165 -19.63 -4.92 10.02
N SER A 166 -19.64 -4.68 8.73
CA SER A 166 -20.10 -5.61 7.68
C SER A 166 -18.95 -6.33 6.98
N PHE A 167 -17.75 -6.36 7.58
CA PHE A 167 -16.60 -7.08 7.05
C PHE A 167 -16.93 -8.55 6.69
N ARG A 168 -16.54 -8.97 5.49
CA ARG A 168 -16.78 -10.30 4.91
C ARG A 168 -18.24 -10.71 4.76
N GLN A 169 -19.19 -9.79 4.95
CA GLN A 169 -20.61 -10.08 4.78
C GLN A 169 -21.03 -9.95 3.32
N TRP A 170 -22.10 -10.66 2.95
CA TRP A 170 -22.68 -10.60 1.61
C TRP A 170 -23.08 -9.17 1.22
N GLY A 171 -22.70 -8.73 0.03
CA GLY A 171 -23.01 -7.39 -0.48
C GLY A 171 -22.26 -6.24 0.21
N SER A 172 -21.37 -6.52 1.17
CA SER A 172 -20.59 -5.49 1.85
C SER A 172 -19.55 -4.83 0.93
N ARG A 173 -19.15 -3.61 1.29
CA ARG A 173 -18.03 -2.89 0.65
C ARG A 173 -16.67 -3.30 1.20
N THR A 174 -16.63 -4.23 2.14
CA THR A 174 -15.42 -4.67 2.85
C THR A 174 -15.27 -6.19 2.69
N PRO A 175 -15.01 -6.69 1.46
CA PRO A 175 -14.81 -8.11 1.21
C PRO A 175 -13.55 -8.63 1.91
N GLY A 176 -13.48 -9.95 2.09
CA GLY A 176 -12.39 -10.60 2.84
C GLY A 176 -11.00 -10.56 2.20
N HIS A 177 -10.92 -10.16 0.93
CA HIS A 177 -9.71 -9.75 0.24
C HIS A 177 -10.01 -8.49 -0.58
N PRO A 178 -9.07 -7.55 -0.71
CA PRO A 178 -9.23 -6.31 -1.44
C PRO A 178 -9.59 -6.61 -2.91
N ARG A 179 -10.81 -6.26 -3.34
CA ARG A 179 -11.24 -6.38 -4.74
C ARG A 179 -11.29 -5.03 -5.44
N THR A 180 -10.66 -4.96 -6.61
CA THR A 180 -10.98 -3.97 -7.63
C THR A 180 -12.31 -4.39 -8.26
N LEU A 181 -13.43 -3.77 -7.86
CA LEU A 181 -14.76 -4.07 -8.41
C LEU A 181 -14.81 -3.64 -9.90
N ARG A 182 -14.40 -4.52 -10.81
CA ARG A 182 -14.36 -4.27 -12.26
C ARG A 182 -15.70 -4.45 -12.97
N HIS A 183 -16.72 -4.99 -12.28
CA HIS A 183 -18.00 -5.38 -12.90
C HIS A 183 -19.17 -4.44 -12.62
N LEU A 184 -18.98 -3.38 -11.85
CA LEU A 184 -19.92 -2.27 -11.78
C LEU A 184 -19.36 -1.14 -12.64
N VAL A 185 -19.82 -1.08 -13.89
CA VAL A 185 -19.69 0.14 -14.69
C VAL A 185 -20.32 1.26 -13.86
N SER A 186 -19.50 2.26 -13.52
CA SER A 186 -19.84 3.49 -12.80
C SER A 186 -19.76 3.47 -11.25
N LYS A 187 -18.98 4.44 -10.74
CA LYS A 187 -19.16 5.14 -9.45
C LYS A 187 -18.88 4.40 -8.13
N SER A 188 -18.19 3.27 -8.09
CA SER A 188 -17.68 2.76 -6.79
C SER A 188 -16.24 3.24 -6.52
N PRO A 189 -16.00 4.18 -5.59
CA PRO A 189 -14.66 4.68 -5.27
C PRO A 189 -13.70 3.59 -4.78
N LEU A 190 -14.24 2.47 -4.26
CA LEU A 190 -13.46 1.36 -3.74
C LEU A 190 -12.67 0.60 -4.84
N ALA A 191 -13.20 0.55 -6.07
CA ALA A 191 -12.56 -0.20 -7.17
C ALA A 191 -11.15 0.30 -7.52
N LEU A 192 -10.82 1.55 -7.20
CA LEU A 192 -9.49 2.15 -7.43
C LEU A 192 -8.57 2.15 -6.21
N LEU A 193 -9.12 1.90 -5.02
CA LEU A 193 -8.41 1.98 -3.75
C LEU A 193 -7.83 0.62 -3.35
N VAL A 194 -8.45 -0.45 -3.83
CA VAL A 194 -8.31 -1.79 -3.28
C VAL A 194 -7.81 -2.70 -4.41
N LYS A 195 -6.49 -2.88 -4.49
CA LYS A 195 -5.81 -3.79 -5.43
C LYS A 195 -4.99 -4.81 -4.64
N VAL A 196 -5.35 -6.09 -4.72
CA VAL A 196 -4.39 -7.18 -4.49
C VAL A 196 -3.96 -7.65 -5.86
N LEU A 197 -2.79 -7.22 -6.30
CA LEU A 197 -2.17 -7.81 -7.47
C LEU A 197 -0.66 -7.81 -7.25
N PRO A 198 0.09 -8.77 -7.81
CA PRO A 198 1.52 -8.63 -8.11
C PRO A 198 1.82 -7.54 -9.17
N MET A 199 0.79 -6.79 -9.59
CA MET A 199 0.77 -5.77 -10.65
C MET A 199 0.96 -4.29 -10.21
N PRO A 200 1.61 -3.90 -9.09
CA PRO A 200 2.05 -2.51 -8.94
C PRO A 200 2.97 -2.12 -10.11
N LEU A 201 3.77 -3.08 -10.60
CA LEU A 201 4.76 -2.86 -11.65
C LEU A 201 4.14 -2.50 -13.00
N ALA A 202 3.13 -3.23 -13.47
CA ALA A 202 2.46 -2.93 -14.75
C ALA A 202 1.80 -1.55 -14.76
N TRP A 203 1.30 -1.09 -13.60
CA TRP A 203 0.71 0.24 -13.46
C TRP A 203 1.77 1.35 -13.40
N HIS A 204 2.93 1.08 -12.80
CA HIS A 204 4.05 2.02 -12.77
C HIS A 204 4.76 2.11 -14.13
N LEU A 205 4.88 0.99 -14.84
CA LEU A 205 5.30 0.89 -16.25
C LEU A 205 4.47 1.74 -17.18
N GLN A 206 3.14 1.73 -17.00
CA GLN A 206 2.27 2.56 -17.80
C GLN A 206 2.46 4.06 -17.50
N ARG A 207 3.19 4.40 -16.43
CA ARG A 207 3.34 5.77 -15.92
C ARG A 207 4.65 6.48 -16.25
N SER A 208 5.73 5.75 -16.50
CA SER A 208 6.94 6.31 -17.13
C SER A 208 6.62 6.94 -18.50
N ILE A 209 5.59 6.43 -19.19
CA ILE A 209 5.05 6.98 -20.44
C ILE A 209 4.49 8.41 -20.27
N TRP A 210 4.00 8.78 -19.08
CA TRP A 210 3.44 10.11 -18.81
C TRP A 210 4.47 11.13 -18.30
N LEU A 211 5.69 10.69 -18.00
CA LEU A 211 6.80 11.61 -17.73
C LEU A 211 7.14 12.45 -18.97
N HIS A 212 6.76 12.01 -20.16
CA HIS A 212 6.85 12.81 -21.40
C HIS A 212 6.07 14.13 -21.34
N ASP A 213 5.02 14.22 -20.52
CA ASP A 213 4.19 15.42 -20.42
C ASP A 213 4.74 16.45 -19.41
N ASN A 214 5.71 16.05 -18.57
CA ASN A 214 6.39 16.97 -17.66
C ASN A 214 7.34 17.87 -18.46
N LYS A 215 7.33 19.17 -18.15
CA LYS A 215 8.30 20.14 -18.66
C LYS A 215 9.29 20.53 -17.56
N PRO A 216 10.49 21.03 -17.88
CA PRO A 216 11.47 21.45 -16.88
C PRO A 216 10.93 22.50 -15.87
N ASP A 217 9.95 23.29 -16.29
CA ASP A 217 9.29 24.33 -15.50
C ASP A 217 7.93 23.92 -14.93
N ASN A 218 7.44 22.71 -15.24
CA ASN A 218 6.12 22.25 -14.81
C ASN A 218 6.02 20.72 -14.75
N GLU A 219 6.07 20.17 -13.53
CA GLU A 219 5.84 18.75 -13.27
C GLU A 219 4.35 18.49 -12.94
N ILE A 220 3.60 18.01 -13.92
CA ILE A 220 2.17 17.72 -13.80
C ILE A 220 1.95 16.32 -13.20
N VAL A 221 2.88 15.39 -13.47
CA VAL A 221 2.84 14.01 -13.00
C VAL A 221 3.99 13.75 -12.04
N ASP A 222 3.70 13.82 -10.75
CA ASP A 222 4.63 13.56 -9.65
C ASP A 222 3.91 12.93 -8.44
N HIS A 223 4.02 11.62 -8.29
CA HIS A 223 3.50 10.87 -7.16
C HIS A 223 4.29 9.58 -6.98
N TYR A 224 4.19 9.01 -5.78
CA TYR A 224 4.83 7.76 -5.39
C TYR A 224 3.86 6.58 -5.50
N THR A 225 4.43 5.38 -5.63
CA THR A 225 3.73 4.11 -5.45
C THR A 225 4.30 3.41 -4.22
N TYR A 226 3.44 3.14 -3.25
CA TYR A 226 3.74 2.42 -2.02
C TYR A 226 3.09 1.04 -2.04
N VAL A 227 3.83 0.02 -1.59
CA VAL A 227 3.35 -1.36 -1.54
C VAL A 227 3.67 -1.95 -0.17
N ILE A 228 2.70 -2.57 0.51
CA ILE A 228 2.97 -3.44 1.67
C ILE A 228 2.89 -4.90 1.22
N LEU A 229 3.92 -5.68 1.53
CA LEU A 229 4.04 -7.10 1.23
C LEU A 229 4.63 -7.87 2.43
N GLY A 230 4.40 -9.18 2.48
CA GLY A 230 4.93 -10.06 3.53
C GLY A 230 5.65 -11.26 2.91
N ASP A 231 6.03 -12.24 3.74
CA ASP A 231 6.83 -13.41 3.35
C ASP A 231 6.21 -14.19 2.18
N GLY A 232 4.89 -14.38 2.21
CA GLY A 232 4.16 -15.03 1.13
C GLY A 232 4.36 -14.36 -0.23
N CYS A 233 4.43 -13.03 -0.27
CA CYS A 233 4.73 -12.32 -1.52
C CYS A 233 6.19 -12.51 -1.93
N GLN A 234 7.13 -12.57 -0.98
CA GLN A 234 8.56 -12.71 -1.26
C GLN A 234 8.94 -14.09 -1.80
N MET A 235 8.18 -15.13 -1.43
CA MET A 235 8.35 -16.50 -1.92
C MET A 235 7.82 -16.72 -3.34
N GLU A 236 6.86 -15.90 -3.79
CA GLU A 236 6.22 -16.07 -5.09
C GLU A 236 7.14 -15.60 -6.24
N GLY A 237 7.44 -16.48 -7.20
CA GLY A 237 8.38 -16.21 -8.29
C GLY A 237 8.02 -14.99 -9.15
N ILE A 238 6.73 -14.72 -9.32
CA ILE A 238 6.24 -13.53 -10.05
C ILE A 238 6.68 -12.21 -9.39
N SER A 239 6.87 -12.20 -8.06
CA SER A 239 7.38 -11.03 -7.36
C SER A 239 8.83 -10.75 -7.74
N ASN A 240 9.64 -11.80 -7.92
CA ASN A 240 11.04 -11.70 -8.30
C ASN A 240 11.19 -11.20 -9.75
N GLU A 241 10.38 -11.73 -10.68
CA GLU A 241 10.32 -11.22 -12.06
C GLU A 241 9.98 -9.73 -12.09
N ALA A 242 8.97 -9.33 -11.32
CA ALA A 242 8.54 -7.94 -11.23
C ALA A 242 9.63 -7.05 -10.61
N CYS A 243 10.23 -7.47 -9.51
CA CYS A 243 11.27 -6.69 -8.84
C CYS A 243 12.55 -6.58 -9.69
N SER A 244 12.90 -7.61 -10.45
CA SER A 244 14.00 -7.58 -11.42
C SER A 244 13.80 -6.49 -12.47
N LEU A 245 12.61 -6.45 -13.08
CA LEU A 245 12.24 -5.41 -14.03
C LEU A 245 12.21 -4.01 -13.39
N ALA A 246 11.71 -3.88 -12.16
CA ALA A 246 11.65 -2.61 -11.45
C ALA A 246 13.03 -2.00 -11.20
N GLY A 247 14.00 -2.84 -10.80
CA GLY A 247 15.37 -2.41 -10.59
C GLY A 247 16.06 -2.08 -11.91
N HIS A 248 15.85 -2.90 -12.95
CA HIS A 248 16.37 -2.63 -14.30
C HIS A 248 15.90 -1.27 -14.86
N TRP A 249 14.65 -0.88 -14.62
CA TRP A 249 14.11 0.41 -15.06
C TRP A 249 14.38 1.58 -14.12
N GLY A 250 15.05 1.36 -12.98
CA GLY A 250 15.37 2.43 -12.04
C GLY A 250 14.15 3.16 -11.49
N LEU A 251 13.10 2.43 -11.10
CA LEU A 251 11.82 3.00 -10.65
C LEU A 251 11.91 3.68 -9.26
N GLY A 252 12.63 4.79 -9.12
CA GLY A 252 12.88 5.45 -7.83
C GLY A 252 11.69 6.10 -7.11
N LYS A 253 10.48 6.04 -7.69
CA LYS A 253 9.23 6.42 -7.01
C LYS A 253 8.42 5.20 -6.54
N LEU A 254 8.98 3.99 -6.63
CA LEU A 254 8.43 2.77 -6.06
C LEU A 254 9.10 2.46 -4.72
N ILE A 255 8.29 2.43 -3.65
CA ILE A 255 8.74 2.10 -2.29
C ILE A 255 7.91 0.92 -1.79
N ALA A 256 8.59 -0.18 -1.51
CA ALA A 256 8.00 -1.42 -1.01
C ALA A 256 8.34 -1.60 0.47
N PHE A 257 7.35 -1.91 1.28
CA PHE A 257 7.46 -2.18 2.71
C PHE A 257 7.25 -3.67 2.93
N TYR A 258 8.30 -4.35 3.39
CA TYR A 258 8.25 -5.77 3.69
C TYR A 258 8.09 -5.99 5.19
N ASP A 259 6.91 -6.51 5.56
CA ASP A 259 6.60 -7.01 6.90
C ASP A 259 7.36 -8.32 7.14
N ASP A 260 8.57 -8.19 7.69
CA ASP A 260 9.49 -9.28 8.03
C ASP A 260 9.16 -9.80 9.44
N ASN A 261 8.03 -10.49 9.55
CA ASN A 261 7.54 -11.00 10.84
C ASN A 261 7.93 -12.46 11.11
N HIS A 262 8.62 -13.11 10.16
CA HIS A 262 9.07 -14.50 10.22
C HIS A 262 7.96 -15.55 10.37
N ILE A 263 6.71 -15.21 10.02
CA ILE A 263 5.55 -16.11 10.16
C ILE A 263 4.80 -16.25 8.84
N SER A 264 4.66 -17.50 8.39
CA SER A 264 3.75 -17.89 7.33
C SER A 264 2.55 -18.69 7.89
N ILE A 265 1.70 -19.24 7.02
CA ILE A 265 0.57 -20.08 7.45
C ILE A 265 1.06 -21.34 8.18
N ASP A 266 2.16 -21.94 7.72
CA ASP A 266 2.68 -23.21 8.24
C ASP A 266 3.55 -23.07 9.49
N GLY A 267 3.74 -21.84 9.99
CA GLY A 267 4.58 -21.57 11.16
C GLY A 267 5.70 -20.58 10.87
N ASP A 268 6.81 -20.79 11.56
CA ASP A 268 8.04 -20.02 11.35
C ASP A 268 8.52 -20.18 9.89
N THR A 269 8.89 -19.07 9.27
CA THR A 269 9.44 -19.06 7.90
C THR A 269 10.66 -19.95 7.73
N GLU A 270 11.43 -20.26 8.78
CA GLU A 270 12.60 -21.12 8.71
C GLU A 270 12.33 -22.51 8.12
N ILE A 271 11.07 -22.98 8.18
CA ILE A 271 10.65 -24.26 7.61
C ILE A 271 10.82 -24.32 6.08
N ALA A 272 10.70 -23.20 5.38
CA ALA A 272 10.66 -23.16 3.91
C ALA A 272 11.23 -21.89 3.25
N PHE A 273 11.64 -20.88 4.02
CA PHE A 273 12.10 -19.59 3.52
C PHE A 273 13.23 -19.02 4.38
N THR A 274 14.47 -19.29 3.97
CA THR A 274 15.69 -18.95 4.72
C THR A 274 16.73 -18.17 3.88
N GLU A 275 16.31 -17.64 2.73
CA GLU A 275 17.17 -16.81 1.88
C GLU A 275 17.42 -15.41 2.47
N SER A 276 18.46 -14.75 2.01
CA SER A 276 18.70 -13.33 2.28
C SER A 276 17.93 -12.47 1.27
N VAL A 277 16.74 -12.03 1.68
CA VAL A 277 15.87 -11.15 0.87
C VAL A 277 16.58 -9.83 0.56
N ASP A 278 17.31 -9.27 1.52
CA ASP A 278 18.13 -8.07 1.37
C ASP A 278 19.16 -8.24 0.25
N THR A 279 19.98 -9.29 0.29
CA THR A 279 20.98 -9.57 -0.76
C THR A 279 20.32 -9.79 -2.12
N ARG A 280 19.17 -10.49 -2.17
CA ARG A 280 18.42 -10.67 -3.43
C ARG A 280 17.97 -9.34 -4.01
N PHE A 281 17.39 -8.46 -3.21
CA PHE A 281 16.92 -7.15 -3.70
C PHE A 281 18.07 -6.24 -4.14
N GLU A 282 19.18 -6.23 -3.42
CA GLU A 282 20.40 -5.54 -3.85
C GLU A 282 20.89 -6.06 -5.22
N ALA A 283 20.89 -7.38 -5.42
CA ALA A 283 21.26 -7.99 -6.71
C ALA A 283 20.27 -7.63 -7.84
N LEU A 284 19.00 -7.40 -7.52
CA LEU A 284 18.00 -6.90 -8.47
C LEU A 284 18.14 -5.39 -8.77
N GLY A 285 19.06 -4.68 -8.12
CA GLY A 285 19.29 -3.25 -8.33
C GLY A 285 18.43 -2.33 -7.46
N TRP A 286 17.88 -2.84 -6.36
CA TRP A 286 17.10 -2.04 -5.41
C TRP A 286 17.99 -1.37 -4.35
N HIS A 287 17.50 -0.27 -3.79
CA HIS A 287 17.98 0.25 -2.52
C HIS A 287 17.29 -0.51 -1.37
N VAL A 288 18.03 -0.93 -0.35
CA VAL A 288 17.48 -1.72 0.77
C VAL A 288 17.75 -1.00 2.08
N ILE A 289 16.70 -0.85 2.89
CA ILE A 289 16.75 -0.24 4.22
C ILE A 289 16.14 -1.23 5.21
N TRP A 290 16.78 -1.41 6.37
CA TRP A 290 16.26 -2.29 7.43
C TRP A 290 15.91 -1.49 8.69
N VAL A 291 14.61 -1.45 9.00
CA VAL A 291 14.06 -0.92 10.25
C VAL A 291 13.90 -2.09 11.23
N LYS A 292 14.79 -2.16 12.23
CA LYS A 292 14.81 -3.30 13.17
C LYS A 292 13.65 -3.28 14.15
N ASN A 293 13.07 -2.11 14.44
CA ASN A 293 11.92 -1.98 15.32
C ASN A 293 10.72 -1.36 14.58
N GLY A 294 9.97 -2.18 13.85
CA GLY A 294 8.75 -1.73 13.16
C GLY A 294 7.54 -1.53 14.08
N ASN A 295 7.59 -1.99 15.34
CA ASN A 295 6.45 -1.94 16.26
C ASN A 295 6.30 -0.59 16.97
N THR A 296 7.43 -0.01 17.41
CA THR A 296 7.48 1.27 18.14
C THR A 296 8.56 2.24 17.62
N GLY A 297 9.38 1.85 16.65
CA GLY A 297 10.41 2.69 16.04
C GLY A 297 9.84 3.67 15.02
N TYR A 298 8.91 4.53 15.42
CA TYR A 298 8.20 5.44 14.51
C TYR A 298 9.17 6.38 13.77
N ASP A 299 10.17 6.90 14.49
CA ASP A 299 11.19 7.76 13.89
C ASP A 299 12.11 7.00 12.93
N GLU A 300 12.38 5.71 13.18
CA GLU A 300 13.13 4.85 12.25
C GLU A 300 12.35 4.65 10.96
N ILE A 301 11.04 4.41 11.05
CA ILE A 301 10.15 4.30 9.89
C ILE A 301 10.14 5.61 9.09
N ARG A 302 9.96 6.76 9.76
CA ARG A 302 9.99 8.09 9.12
C ARG A 302 11.32 8.35 8.42
N ALA A 303 12.44 8.03 9.08
CA ALA A 303 13.78 8.17 8.53
C ALA A 303 13.97 7.29 7.29
N ALA A 304 13.55 6.01 7.35
CA ALA A 304 13.64 5.09 6.23
C ALA A 304 12.82 5.57 5.02
N ILE A 305 11.61 6.09 5.23
CA ILE A 305 10.79 6.64 4.14
C ILE A 305 11.45 7.89 3.54
N LYS A 306 12.01 8.78 4.39
CA LYS A 306 12.72 9.96 3.92
C LYS A 306 13.94 9.60 3.07
N GLU A 307 14.72 8.62 3.51
CA GLU A 307 15.86 8.09 2.77
C GLU A 307 15.42 7.44 1.44
N ALA A 308 14.41 6.58 1.47
CA ALA A 308 13.85 5.94 0.28
C ALA A 308 13.39 6.97 -0.76
N LYS A 309 12.76 8.07 -0.32
CA LYS A 309 12.35 9.16 -1.21
C LYS A 309 13.53 9.97 -1.75
N ALA A 310 14.71 9.95 -1.10
CA ALA A 310 15.90 10.64 -1.57
C ALA A 310 16.62 9.86 -2.68
N VAL A 311 16.53 8.54 -2.69
CA VAL A 311 17.02 7.69 -3.78
C VAL A 311 16.08 7.79 -4.98
N LYS A 312 16.56 8.32 -6.11
CA LYS A 312 15.72 8.63 -7.29
C LYS A 312 15.93 7.67 -8.46
N ASP A 313 17.05 6.97 -8.47
CA ASP A 313 17.53 6.11 -9.55
C ASP A 313 17.25 4.62 -9.32
N LYS A 314 16.78 4.24 -8.12
CA LYS A 314 16.46 2.85 -7.75
C LYS A 314 15.16 2.75 -6.98
N PRO A 315 14.33 1.73 -7.23
CA PRO A 315 13.24 1.41 -6.31
C PRO A 315 13.80 1.04 -4.93
N THR A 316 13.03 1.27 -3.88
CA THR A 316 13.48 1.00 -2.49
C THR A 316 12.64 -0.08 -1.82
N LEU A 317 13.30 -1.05 -1.18
CA LEU A 317 12.71 -2.01 -0.25
C LEU A 317 13.04 -1.56 1.18
N ILE A 318 12.01 -1.22 1.96
CA ILE A 318 12.11 -1.00 3.40
C ILE A 318 11.64 -2.29 4.07
N LYS A 319 12.60 -3.07 4.56
CA LYS A 319 12.36 -4.23 5.40
C LYS A 319 12.12 -3.74 6.83
N PHE A 320 11.03 -4.17 7.47
CA PHE A 320 10.79 -3.84 8.88
C PHE A 320 10.34 -5.06 9.67
N PHE A 321 10.95 -5.24 10.83
CA PHE A 321 10.56 -6.33 11.72
C PHE A 321 9.34 -5.92 12.54
N SER A 322 8.24 -6.68 12.40
CA SER A 322 7.04 -6.54 13.23
C SER A 322 6.82 -7.81 14.04
N SER A 323 6.14 -7.70 15.19
CA SER A 323 5.90 -8.87 16.06
C SER A 323 4.53 -8.83 16.73
N PHE A 324 4.00 -10.02 17.04
CA PHE A 324 2.72 -10.25 17.71
C PHE A 324 2.94 -10.97 19.05
N PRO A 325 2.19 -10.68 20.14
CA PRO A 325 0.80 -10.24 20.15
C PRO A 325 0.55 -8.94 20.95
N LEU A 326 -0.73 -8.55 20.99
CA LEU A 326 -1.29 -7.38 21.66
C LEU A 326 -0.83 -7.19 23.12
N SER A 327 -0.56 -8.26 23.86
CA SER A 327 -0.13 -8.18 25.26
C SER A 327 1.24 -7.51 25.43
N ARG A 328 2.15 -7.67 24.47
CA ARG A 328 3.47 -7.02 24.49
C ARG A 328 3.41 -5.57 24.03
N LEU A 329 2.39 -5.21 23.23
CA LEU A 329 2.18 -3.87 22.67
C LEU A 329 1.41 -2.95 23.63
N LEU A 330 0.48 -3.47 24.44
CA LEU A 330 -0.30 -2.66 25.37
C LEU A 330 0.35 -2.49 26.75
N GLN A 331 1.27 -3.38 27.15
CA GLN A 331 2.02 -3.27 28.41
C GLN A 331 3.45 -3.83 28.25
N PRO A 332 4.46 -2.97 28.05
CA PRO A 332 5.86 -3.39 28.01
C PRO A 332 6.34 -4.08 29.29
N SER A 333 5.69 -3.84 30.44
CA SER A 333 6.14 -4.26 31.77
C SER A 333 5.33 -5.39 32.43
N ALA A 334 4.28 -5.93 31.81
CA ALA A 334 3.44 -6.94 32.44
C ALA A 334 3.59 -8.32 31.80
N LEU A 335 4.01 -9.30 32.61
CA LEU A 335 3.97 -10.72 32.28
C LEU A 335 2.51 -11.17 32.13
N VAL A 336 1.93 -10.99 30.94
CA VAL A 336 0.68 -11.64 30.54
C VAL A 336 1.06 -12.95 29.82
N PRO A 337 0.53 -14.12 30.25
CA PRO A 337 0.91 -15.40 29.66
C PRO A 337 0.58 -15.44 28.15
N PRO A 338 1.56 -15.85 27.31
CA PRO A 338 1.48 -15.75 25.85
C PRO A 338 0.72 -16.93 25.27
N ASN A 339 -0.61 -16.86 25.17
CA ASN A 339 -1.33 -18.02 24.63
C ASN A 339 -1.41 -18.06 23.09
N LYS A 340 -0.98 -17.02 22.37
CA LYS A 340 -0.88 -16.99 20.88
C LYS A 340 0.22 -16.05 20.34
N ALA A 341 1.23 -15.75 21.14
CA ALA A 341 2.34 -14.87 20.73
C ALA A 341 3.15 -15.48 19.58
N ASN A 342 3.52 -14.67 18.59
CA ASN A 342 4.42 -15.03 17.49
C ASN A 342 4.14 -16.42 16.89
N SER A 343 2.85 -16.71 16.71
CA SER A 343 2.37 -18.01 16.29
C SER A 343 1.51 -17.83 15.05
N TYR A 344 1.62 -18.77 14.11
CA TYR A 344 0.76 -18.88 12.94
C TYR A 344 -0.75 -18.86 13.30
N SER A 345 -1.13 -19.15 14.55
CA SER A 345 -2.51 -19.08 15.01
C SER A 345 -3.17 -17.70 14.87
N VAL A 346 -2.40 -16.59 14.92
CA VAL A 346 -2.93 -15.22 14.69
C VAL A 346 -2.93 -14.80 13.22
N HIS A 347 -2.41 -15.63 12.31
CA HIS A 347 -2.36 -15.33 10.89
C HIS A 347 -3.77 -15.24 10.30
N GLY A 348 -4.59 -16.30 10.43
CA GLY A 348 -5.85 -16.44 9.69
C GLY A 348 -7.08 -16.77 10.51
N SER A 349 -7.05 -16.57 11.83
CA SER A 349 -8.20 -16.82 12.69
C SER A 349 -8.50 -15.65 13.62
N ALA A 350 -9.77 -15.52 14.00
CA ALA A 350 -10.17 -14.63 15.08
C ALA A 350 -9.40 -14.99 16.37
N LEU A 351 -9.03 -13.98 17.16
CA LEU A 351 -8.35 -14.17 18.43
C LEU A 351 -9.25 -14.92 19.42
N GLY A 352 -10.54 -14.62 19.40
CA GLY A 352 -11.60 -15.20 20.21
C GLY A 352 -11.89 -14.40 21.48
N ALA A 353 -13.09 -14.64 22.05
CA ALA A 353 -13.61 -13.90 23.21
C ALA A 353 -12.71 -13.89 24.45
N LYS A 354 -11.84 -14.90 24.63
CA LYS A 354 -10.90 -14.97 25.76
C LYS A 354 -9.76 -13.95 25.62
N GLU A 355 -9.22 -13.80 24.42
CA GLU A 355 -8.17 -12.83 24.13
C GLU A 355 -8.74 -11.41 24.09
N LEU A 356 -9.96 -11.22 23.61
CA LEU A 356 -10.64 -9.91 23.67
C LEU A 356 -10.86 -9.40 25.10
N ARG A 357 -10.92 -10.27 26.12
CA ARG A 357 -11.07 -9.82 27.51
C ARG A 357 -9.82 -9.08 28.02
N THR A 358 -8.64 -9.32 27.44
CA THR A 358 -7.41 -8.59 27.81
C THR A 358 -7.37 -7.17 27.22
N ARG A 359 -8.29 -6.82 26.29
CA ARG A 359 -8.51 -5.44 25.80
C ARG A 359 -8.63 -4.41 26.92
N LYS A 360 -9.30 -4.78 28.02
CA LYS A 360 -9.52 -3.91 29.19
C LYS A 360 -8.24 -3.48 29.91
N LEU A 361 -7.11 -4.11 29.61
CA LEU A 361 -5.81 -3.82 30.24
C LEU A 361 -5.06 -2.65 29.57
N GLY A 362 -5.54 -2.09 28.46
CA GLY A 362 -4.89 -0.94 27.80
C GLY A 362 -5.73 -0.20 26.75
N TRP A 363 -6.95 -0.68 26.43
CA TRP A 363 -7.85 -0.04 25.47
C TRP A 363 -9.29 -0.04 26.01
N PRO A 364 -9.71 1.02 26.71
CA PRO A 364 -10.97 1.03 27.44
C PRO A 364 -12.21 1.27 26.56
N PHE A 365 -12.04 1.44 25.25
CA PHE A 365 -13.12 1.77 24.33
C PHE A 365 -13.92 0.54 23.91
N GLU A 366 -15.21 0.76 23.63
CA GLU A 366 -16.12 -0.26 23.10
C GLU A 366 -15.78 -0.69 21.66
N PRO A 367 -16.27 -1.85 21.18
CA PRO A 367 -15.99 -2.32 19.83
C PRO A 367 -16.32 -1.30 18.74
N PHE A 368 -15.46 -1.20 17.72
CA PHE A 368 -15.56 -0.25 16.59
C PHE A 368 -15.44 1.24 16.97
N HIS A 369 -15.10 1.57 18.21
CA HIS A 369 -14.96 2.95 18.64
C HIS A 369 -13.67 3.59 18.10
N VAL A 370 -13.81 4.80 17.56
CA VAL A 370 -12.71 5.69 17.19
C VAL A 370 -12.69 6.86 18.18
N PRO A 371 -11.60 7.06 18.95
CA PRO A 371 -11.49 8.19 19.87
C PRO A 371 -11.59 9.55 19.15
N GLU A 372 -12.27 10.53 19.75
CA GLU A 372 -12.52 11.85 19.13
C GLU A 372 -11.24 12.64 18.81
N ASP A 373 -10.18 12.43 19.56
CA ASP A 373 -8.86 13.01 19.32
C ASP A 373 -8.13 12.37 18.13
N VAL A 374 -8.46 11.11 17.78
CA VAL A 374 -7.94 10.40 16.60
C VAL A 374 -8.72 10.73 15.32
N LYS A 375 -9.97 11.21 15.43
CA LYS A 375 -10.81 11.58 14.28
C LYS A 375 -10.43 12.92 13.63
N LYS A 376 -9.64 13.73 14.32
CA LYS A 376 -9.21 15.06 13.87
C LYS A 376 -8.03 14.94 12.93
#